data_AF-A0A7C7EGR5-F1
#
_entry.id   AF-A0A7C7EGR5-F1
#
_cell.length_a   1.000
_cell.length_b   1.000
_cell.length_c   1.000
_cell.angle_alpha   90.00
_cell.angle_beta   90.00
_cell.angle_gamma   90.00
#
_symmetry.space_group_name_H-M   'P 1'
#
loop_
_entity.id
_entity.type
_entity.pdbx_description
1 polymer ?
#
loop_
_entity_poly.entity_id
_entity_poly.type
_entity_poly.pdbx_seq_one_letter_code
_entity_poly.pdbx_strand_id
1 'polypeptide(L)'
;MAQSYESTRNSGLKAAASEAVLKGIANDGGLFVMRDLEKKKIPIMSLPGKSYLEIAEVVISTLLDDFPEDKIKECVSKAYTDKFSTYEITPLVKVGDNYVTELFHGPTSAFKDVALSILPHLMRASYEMNHMTGEIIILTATSGDTGKAALEGFKDVKGTKIVVFYPLGGVSKVQELQMTSQEGVNTFVCAVKGNFDDAQTGVKNIFTNESFNKEMGERNKFLSSANSINIGRLVPQVAYYFYSYARLVE
;
A
#
# COMPACT_ATOMS: atom_id res chain seq x y z
N MET A 1 15.26 15.93 -6.55
CA MET A 1 14.57 14.66 -6.80
C MET A 1 13.55 14.89 -7.91
N ALA A 2 13.30 13.90 -8.77
CA ALA A 2 12.26 14.01 -9.78
C ALA A 2 10.89 14.09 -9.09
N GLN A 3 10.05 15.07 -9.46
CA GLN A 3 8.70 15.21 -8.95
C GLN A 3 7.73 14.55 -9.93
N SER A 4 7.73 13.21 -9.92
CA SER A 4 7.05 12.40 -10.93
C SER A 4 5.57 12.16 -10.65
N TYR A 5 5.08 12.58 -9.49
CA TYR A 5 3.67 12.48 -9.10
C TYR A 5 3.03 13.86 -8.97
N GLU A 6 1.77 13.96 -9.37
CA GLU A 6 0.96 15.17 -9.23
C GLU A 6 -0.45 14.87 -8.74
N SER A 7 -1.13 15.88 -8.19
CA SER A 7 -2.55 15.75 -7.83
C SER A 7 -3.44 15.65 -9.06
N THR A 8 -4.40 14.72 -9.04
CA THR A 8 -5.48 14.64 -10.03
C THR A 8 -6.34 15.91 -10.09
N ARG A 9 -6.34 16.74 -9.04
CA ARG A 9 -7.13 17.97 -8.94
C ARG A 9 -6.33 19.24 -9.24
N ASN A 10 -5.00 19.16 -9.16
CA ASN A 10 -4.12 20.29 -9.43
C ASN A 10 -2.73 19.81 -9.91
N SER A 11 -2.43 20.00 -11.19
CA SER A 11 -1.14 19.62 -11.79
C SER A 11 0.07 20.42 -11.29
N GLY A 12 -0.17 21.54 -10.62
CA GLY A 12 0.86 22.31 -9.93
C GLY A 12 1.30 21.69 -8.60
N LEU A 13 0.48 20.83 -7.99
CA LEU A 13 0.83 20.12 -6.76
C LEU A 13 1.59 18.84 -7.11
N LYS A 14 2.92 18.92 -7.08
CA LYS A 14 3.81 17.82 -7.40
C LYS A 14 4.49 17.24 -6.17
N ALA A 15 4.88 15.97 -6.27
CA ALA A 15 5.56 15.22 -5.23
C ALA A 15 6.56 14.24 -5.87
N ALA A 16 7.65 13.95 -5.15
CA ALA A 16 8.45 12.77 -5.45
C ALA A 16 7.66 11.50 -5.08
N ALA A 17 8.05 10.32 -5.58
CA ALA A 17 7.30 9.09 -5.28
C ALA A 17 7.34 8.76 -3.79
N SER A 18 8.49 8.94 -3.13
CA SER A 18 8.62 8.75 -1.68
C SER A 18 7.69 9.67 -0.86
N GLU A 19 7.56 10.94 -1.27
CA GLU A 19 6.61 11.87 -0.66
C GLU A 19 5.15 11.44 -0.89
N ALA A 20 4.82 10.98 -2.10
CA ALA A 20 3.48 10.52 -2.43
C ALA A 20 3.08 9.27 -1.64
N VAL A 21 4.01 8.33 -1.45
CA VAL A 21 3.83 7.13 -0.59
C VAL A 21 3.58 7.55 0.86
N LEU A 22 4.32 8.52 1.39
CA LEU A 22 4.15 9.01 2.76
C LEU A 22 2.82 9.72 2.97
N LYS A 23 2.48 10.67 2.09
CA LYS A 23 1.26 11.47 2.21
C LYS A 23 0.01 10.63 1.96
N GLY A 24 0.07 9.69 1.02
CA GLY A 24 -1.05 8.85 0.58
C GLY A 24 -2.12 9.61 -0.22
N ILE A 25 -2.42 10.86 0.13
CA ILE A 25 -3.36 11.76 -0.56
C ILE A 25 -2.75 13.16 -0.73
N ALA A 26 -3.09 13.86 -1.80
CA ALA A 26 -2.63 15.24 -2.00
C ALA A 26 -3.36 16.23 -1.07
N ASN A 27 -2.74 17.37 -0.79
CA ASN A 27 -3.26 18.38 0.14
C ASN A 27 -4.63 18.95 -0.27
N ASP A 28 -4.95 18.93 -1.56
CA ASP A 28 -6.24 19.36 -2.11
C ASP A 28 -7.31 18.24 -2.12
N GLY A 29 -7.01 17.11 -1.47
CA GLY A 29 -7.84 15.91 -1.44
C GLY A 29 -7.89 15.14 -2.77
N GLY A 30 -7.01 15.48 -3.72
CA GLY A 30 -6.79 14.72 -4.96
C GLY A 30 -5.90 13.50 -4.75
N LEU A 31 -5.81 12.65 -5.77
CA LEU A 31 -4.96 11.46 -5.76
C LEU A 31 -3.61 11.76 -6.41
N PHE A 32 -2.55 11.11 -5.96
CA PHE A 32 -1.26 11.18 -6.65
C PHE A 32 -1.25 10.28 -7.88
N VAL A 33 -0.91 10.84 -9.04
CA VAL A 33 -0.78 10.12 -10.31
C VAL A 33 0.49 10.53 -11.04
N MET A 34 1.04 9.62 -11.85
CA MET A 34 2.15 9.90 -12.77
C MET A 34 1.57 10.10 -14.18
N ARG A 35 1.58 11.34 -14.70
CA ARG A 35 1.03 11.63 -16.04
C ARG A 35 1.90 11.13 -17.18
N ASP A 36 3.22 11.18 -17.02
CA ASP A 36 4.19 10.79 -18.05
C ASP A 36 4.50 9.28 -18.02
N LEU A 37 3.50 8.45 -17.72
CA LEU A 37 3.67 7.00 -17.58
C LEU A 37 4.20 6.35 -18.86
N GLU A 38 3.88 6.92 -20.04
CA GLU A 38 4.36 6.47 -21.34
C GLU A 38 5.89 6.54 -21.50
N LYS A 39 6.56 7.40 -20.72
CA LYS A 39 8.02 7.53 -20.68
C LYS A 39 8.67 6.46 -19.81
N LYS A 40 7.91 5.77 -18.96
CA LYS A 40 8.41 4.66 -18.14
C LYS A 40 8.33 3.37 -18.96
N LYS A 41 9.47 2.70 -19.12
CA LYS A 41 9.58 1.45 -19.88
C LYS A 41 10.03 0.34 -18.96
N ILE A 42 9.25 -0.73 -18.90
CA ILE A 42 9.63 -1.99 -18.25
C ILE A 42 10.09 -2.93 -19.36
N PRO A 43 11.30 -3.53 -19.27
CA PRO A 43 11.85 -4.38 -20.31
C PRO A 43 11.15 -5.76 -20.32
N ILE A 44 9.94 -5.83 -20.88
CA ILE A 44 9.09 -7.04 -20.83
C ILE A 44 9.77 -8.31 -21.37
N MET A 45 10.70 -8.16 -22.32
CA MET A 45 11.42 -9.29 -22.92
C MET A 45 12.45 -9.93 -21.99
N SER A 46 12.85 -9.26 -20.90
CA SER A 46 13.80 -9.81 -19.92
C SER A 46 13.13 -10.38 -18.66
N LEU A 47 11.79 -10.37 -18.62
CA LEU A 47 11.02 -10.87 -17.48
C LEU A 47 10.86 -12.39 -17.45
N PRO A 48 10.72 -13.12 -18.58
CA PRO A 48 10.68 -14.58 -18.56
C PRO A 48 11.89 -15.18 -17.85
N GLY A 49 11.66 -16.20 -17.02
CA GLY A 49 12.65 -16.87 -16.17
C GLY A 49 12.94 -16.19 -14.84
N LYS A 50 12.45 -14.97 -14.59
CA LYS A 50 12.64 -14.26 -13.32
C LYS A 50 11.69 -14.74 -12.22
N SER A 51 12.12 -14.62 -10.98
CA SER A 51 11.27 -14.80 -9.80
C SER A 51 10.29 -13.63 -9.63
N TYR A 52 9.24 -13.82 -8.82
CA TYR A 52 8.31 -12.73 -8.50
C TYR A 52 9.02 -11.53 -7.88
N LEU A 53 9.98 -11.78 -6.98
CA LEU A 53 10.75 -10.73 -6.30
C LEU A 53 11.53 -9.89 -7.33
N GLU A 54 12.26 -10.51 -8.25
CA GLU A 54 12.99 -9.80 -9.29
C GLU A 54 12.07 -8.97 -10.21
N ILE A 55 10.90 -9.50 -10.58
CA ILE A 55 9.93 -8.75 -11.39
C ILE A 55 9.35 -7.58 -10.59
N ALA A 56 9.01 -7.80 -9.32
CA ALA A 56 8.52 -6.75 -8.43
C ALA A 56 9.56 -5.64 -8.25
N GLU A 57 10.85 -5.99 -8.07
CA GLU A 57 11.94 -5.02 -7.99
C GLU A 57 12.02 -4.13 -9.23
N VAL A 58 11.97 -4.72 -10.43
CA VAL A 58 12.00 -3.96 -11.70
C VAL A 58 10.78 -3.04 -11.84
N VAL A 59 9.58 -3.57 -11.62
CA VAL A 59 8.33 -2.82 -11.79
C VAL A 59 8.23 -1.68 -10.77
N ILE A 60 8.49 -1.97 -9.50
CA ILE A 60 8.37 -1.00 -8.41
C ILE A 60 9.45 0.08 -8.55
N SER A 61 10.71 -0.27 -8.85
CA SER A 61 11.78 0.74 -9.06
C SER A 61 11.49 1.65 -10.25
N THR A 62 10.79 1.15 -11.27
CA THR A 62 10.41 1.95 -12.44
C THR A 62 9.34 3.00 -12.10
N LEU A 63 8.39 2.66 -11.22
CA LEU A 63 7.23 3.48 -10.89
C LEU A 63 7.44 4.34 -9.62
N LEU A 64 8.32 3.92 -8.70
CA LEU A 64 8.78 4.69 -7.55
C LEU A 64 10.20 5.19 -7.81
N ASP A 65 10.31 6.11 -8.76
CA ASP A 65 11.54 6.44 -9.48
C ASP A 65 12.57 7.28 -8.72
N ASP A 66 12.24 7.73 -7.51
CA ASP A 66 13.19 8.37 -6.59
C ASP A 66 13.73 7.40 -5.52
N PHE A 67 13.20 6.17 -5.43
CA PHE A 67 13.73 5.18 -4.50
C PHE A 67 15.03 4.57 -5.03
N PRO A 68 16.08 4.50 -4.20
CA PRO A 68 17.27 3.73 -4.52
C PRO A 68 16.96 2.25 -4.76
N GLU A 69 17.65 1.63 -5.72
CA GLU A 69 17.43 0.22 -6.10
C GLU A 69 17.63 -0.73 -4.90
N ASP A 70 18.65 -0.50 -4.08
CA ASP A 70 18.93 -1.28 -2.88
C ASP A 70 17.80 -1.19 -1.85
N LYS A 71 17.16 -0.02 -1.72
CA LYS A 71 15.99 0.17 -0.86
C LYS A 71 14.76 -0.57 -1.38
N ILE A 72 14.53 -0.59 -2.69
CA ILE A 72 13.43 -1.38 -3.28
C ILE A 72 13.67 -2.88 -3.06
N LYS A 73 14.88 -3.38 -3.30
CA LYS A 73 15.25 -4.78 -3.03
C LYS A 73 15.00 -5.16 -1.57
N GLU A 74 15.43 -4.31 -0.64
CA GLU A 74 15.17 -4.51 0.79
C GLU A 74 13.66 -4.58 1.10
N CYS A 75 12.87 -3.66 0.54
CA CYS A 75 11.42 -3.62 0.75
C CYS A 75 10.73 -4.88 0.20
N VAL A 76 11.06 -5.28 -1.03
CA VAL A 76 10.49 -6.46 -1.71
C VAL A 76 10.85 -7.73 -0.95
N SER A 77 12.12 -7.90 -0.58
CA SER A 77 12.58 -9.05 0.19
C SER A 77 11.82 -9.18 1.53
N LYS A 78 11.75 -8.11 2.32
CA LYS A 78 11.04 -8.12 3.62
C LYS A 78 9.52 -8.22 3.50
N ALA A 79 8.95 -7.90 2.34
CA ALA A 79 7.52 -7.95 2.11
C ALA A 79 7.04 -9.37 1.80
N TYR A 80 7.80 -10.11 1.01
CA TYR A 80 7.29 -11.33 0.37
C TYR A 80 7.98 -12.62 0.84
N THR A 81 9.23 -12.53 1.31
CA THR A 81 9.97 -13.72 1.79
C THR A 81 9.31 -14.29 3.05
N ASP A 82 9.00 -15.59 3.02
CA ASP A 82 8.40 -16.35 4.13
C ASP A 82 7.07 -15.80 4.70
N LYS A 83 6.40 -14.88 3.98
CA LYS A 83 5.09 -14.33 4.36
C LYS A 83 3.91 -14.88 3.57
N PHE A 84 4.20 -15.50 2.42
CA PHE A 84 3.21 -16.10 1.54
C PHE A 84 3.36 -17.62 1.59
N SER A 85 2.25 -18.34 1.42
CA SER A 85 2.24 -19.80 1.45
C SER A 85 2.89 -20.46 0.22
N THR A 86 3.42 -19.67 -0.72
CA THR A 86 4.09 -20.11 -1.94
C THR A 86 5.23 -19.16 -2.30
N TYR A 87 6.34 -19.70 -2.80
CA TYR A 87 7.49 -18.92 -3.27
C TYR A 87 7.20 -18.11 -4.55
N GLU A 88 6.18 -18.50 -5.31
CA GLU A 88 5.73 -17.76 -6.49
C GLU A 88 4.99 -16.46 -6.16
N ILE A 89 4.57 -16.30 -4.89
CA ILE A 89 3.76 -15.21 -4.34
C ILE A 89 2.36 -15.11 -4.98
N THR A 90 2.30 -15.02 -6.31
CA THR A 90 1.08 -14.92 -7.13
C THR A 90 1.12 -15.93 -8.29
N PRO A 91 1.03 -17.25 -8.02
CA PRO A 91 1.14 -18.27 -9.07
C PRO A 91 0.05 -18.12 -10.13
N LEU A 92 0.38 -18.49 -11.37
CA LEU A 92 -0.54 -18.52 -12.49
C LEU A 92 -0.95 -19.96 -12.78
N VAL A 93 -2.21 -20.28 -12.54
CA VAL A 93 -2.73 -21.65 -12.62
C VAL A 93 -3.65 -21.81 -13.83
N LYS A 94 -3.48 -22.88 -14.60
CA LYS A 94 -4.36 -23.21 -15.72
C LYS A 94 -5.65 -23.85 -15.21
N VAL A 95 -6.80 -23.32 -15.65
CA VAL A 95 -8.14 -23.80 -15.31
C VAL A 95 -8.93 -24.00 -16.60
N GLY A 96 -8.96 -25.25 -17.07
CA GLY A 96 -9.51 -25.60 -18.38
C GLY A 96 -8.71 -24.91 -19.49
N ASP A 97 -9.39 -24.10 -20.30
CA ASP A 97 -8.79 -23.30 -21.38
C ASP A 97 -8.32 -21.90 -20.92
N ASN A 98 -8.55 -21.54 -19.65
CA ASN A 98 -8.20 -20.24 -19.10
C ASN A 98 -7.02 -20.32 -18.11
N TYR A 99 -6.51 -19.17 -17.70
CA TYR A 99 -5.52 -19.03 -16.63
C TYR A 99 -6.05 -18.13 -15.53
N VAL A 100 -5.71 -18.44 -14.28
CA VAL A 100 -6.11 -17.71 -13.08
C VAL A 100 -4.86 -17.35 -12.29
N THR A 101 -4.64 -16.07 -12.01
CA THR A 101 -3.60 -15.61 -11.09
C THR A 101 -4.13 -15.71 -9.66
N GLU A 102 -3.54 -16.58 -8.86
CA GLU A 102 -3.94 -16.77 -7.46
C GLU A 102 -3.29 -15.69 -6.59
N LEU A 103 -4.11 -14.76 -6.07
CA LEU A 103 -3.65 -13.62 -5.26
C LEU A 103 -3.96 -13.80 -3.76
N PHE A 104 -4.25 -15.01 -3.32
CA PHE A 104 -4.76 -15.31 -1.98
C PHE A 104 -3.79 -16.14 -1.12
N HIS A 105 -2.52 -16.21 -1.49
CA HIS A 105 -1.49 -16.93 -0.72
C HIS A 105 -0.84 -16.09 0.39
N GLY A 106 -1.28 -14.86 0.58
CA GLY A 106 -0.80 -13.99 1.65
C GLY A 106 -1.42 -14.32 3.02
N PRO A 107 -0.97 -13.62 4.07
CA PRO A 107 -1.33 -13.90 5.47
C PRO A 107 -2.83 -13.73 5.78
N THR A 108 -3.59 -13.04 4.93
CA THR A 108 -5.03 -12.82 5.13
C THR A 108 -5.89 -13.46 4.05
N SER A 109 -5.28 -14.25 3.18
CA SER A 109 -5.92 -14.94 2.06
C SER A 109 -6.67 -14.01 1.11
N ALA A 110 -6.14 -12.80 0.90
CA ALA A 110 -6.73 -11.82 0.01
C ALA A 110 -5.66 -11.09 -0.82
N PHE A 111 -6.01 -10.67 -2.04
CA PHE A 111 -5.10 -9.94 -2.95
C PHE A 111 -4.51 -8.66 -2.37
N LYS A 112 -5.12 -8.12 -1.32
CA LYS A 112 -4.65 -6.91 -0.64
C LYS A 112 -3.32 -7.15 0.07
N ASP A 113 -2.99 -8.40 0.41
CA ASP A 113 -1.73 -8.79 1.02
C ASP A 113 -0.53 -8.39 0.16
N VAL A 114 -0.62 -8.55 -1.17
CA VAL A 114 0.49 -8.16 -2.08
C VAL A 114 0.88 -6.69 -1.87
N ALA A 115 -0.11 -5.80 -1.75
CA ALA A 115 0.14 -4.37 -1.54
C ALA A 115 0.48 -4.04 -0.08
N LEU A 116 -0.22 -4.65 0.87
CA LEU A 116 -0.15 -4.27 2.28
C LEU A 116 1.01 -4.93 3.03
N SER A 117 1.59 -6.01 2.50
CA SER A 117 2.82 -6.59 3.03
C SER A 117 4.07 -5.75 2.72
N ILE A 118 4.07 -4.97 1.63
CA ILE A 118 5.20 -4.12 1.22
C ILE A 118 5.04 -2.66 1.62
N LEU A 119 3.81 -2.14 1.72
CA LEU A 119 3.54 -0.74 2.05
C LEU A 119 4.28 -0.25 3.32
N PRO A 120 4.30 -0.99 4.46
CA PRO A 120 5.02 -0.54 5.66
C PRO A 120 6.51 -0.33 5.41
N HIS A 121 7.13 -1.17 4.58
CA HIS A 121 8.55 -1.06 4.22
C HIS A 121 8.81 0.14 3.31
N LEU A 122 7.94 0.35 2.31
CA LEU A 122 8.00 1.53 1.43
C LEU A 122 7.81 2.83 2.21
N MET A 123 6.88 2.84 3.16
CA MET A 123 6.64 3.98 4.04
C MET A 123 7.84 4.24 4.95
N ARG A 124 8.45 3.20 5.52
CA ARG A 124 9.65 3.33 6.34
C ARG A 124 10.83 3.89 5.52
N ALA A 125 11.06 3.35 4.32
CA ALA A 125 12.10 3.84 3.42
C ALA A 125 11.84 5.30 3.04
N SER A 126 10.60 5.65 2.68
CA SER A 126 10.22 7.03 2.35
C SER A 126 10.44 7.98 3.53
N TYR A 127 10.07 7.55 4.74
CA TYR A 127 10.25 8.32 5.97
C TYR A 127 11.72 8.65 6.21
N GLU A 128 12.62 7.68 6.00
CA GLU A 128 14.07 7.87 6.08
C GLU A 128 14.59 8.80 4.98
N MET A 129 14.17 8.58 3.72
CA MET A 129 14.56 9.37 2.55
C MET A 129 14.14 10.83 2.65
N ASN A 130 13.02 11.11 3.32
CA ASN A 130 12.50 12.46 3.52
C ASN A 130 12.96 13.08 4.85
N HIS A 131 13.93 12.46 5.53
CA HIS A 131 14.51 12.94 6.80
C HIS A 131 13.47 13.25 7.88
N MET A 132 12.39 12.49 7.91
CA MET A 132 11.32 12.71 8.86
C MET A 132 11.76 12.31 10.26
N THR A 133 11.30 13.06 11.25
CA THR A 133 11.38 12.71 12.68
C THR A 133 9.95 12.62 13.21
N GLY A 134 9.61 11.71 14.13
CA GLY A 134 8.24 11.55 14.63
C GLY A 134 7.59 10.18 14.39
N GLU A 135 6.27 10.13 14.53
CA GLU A 135 5.44 8.93 14.43
C GLU A 135 4.43 9.05 13.28
N ILE A 136 4.28 8.01 12.47
CA ILE A 136 3.28 7.96 11.39
C ILE A 136 2.00 7.33 11.92
N ILE A 137 0.87 8.02 11.76
CA ILE A 137 -0.46 7.52 12.11
C ILE A 137 -1.20 7.12 10.83
N ILE A 138 -1.32 5.82 10.62
CA ILE A 138 -2.03 5.21 9.50
C ILE A 138 -3.52 5.19 9.79
N LEU A 139 -4.32 5.86 8.96
CA LEU A 139 -5.77 5.84 9.03
C LEU A 139 -6.32 5.01 7.87
N THR A 140 -7.12 4.00 8.18
CA THR A 140 -7.70 3.11 7.16
C THR A 140 -9.19 2.91 7.38
N ALA A 141 -10.01 3.22 6.38
CA ALA A 141 -11.41 2.80 6.35
C ALA A 141 -11.55 1.44 5.63
N THR A 142 -12.40 0.56 6.13
CA THR A 142 -12.59 -0.77 5.54
C THR A 142 -14.02 -1.28 5.58
N SER A 143 -14.37 -2.12 4.61
CA SER A 143 -15.54 -3.00 4.60
C SER A 143 -15.20 -4.46 4.95
N GLY A 144 -13.96 -4.75 5.40
CA GLY A 144 -13.52 -6.10 5.75
C GLY A 144 -12.02 -6.31 5.54
N ASP A 145 -11.63 -6.97 4.44
CA ASP A 145 -10.26 -7.49 4.29
C ASP A 145 -9.16 -6.42 4.29
N THR A 146 -9.44 -5.20 3.79
CA THR A 146 -8.43 -4.12 3.81
C THR A 146 -7.98 -3.84 5.24
N GLY A 147 -8.92 -3.88 6.20
CA GLY A 147 -8.61 -3.64 7.60
C GLY A 147 -7.66 -4.69 8.14
N LYS A 148 -8.01 -5.98 7.98
CA LYS A 148 -7.16 -7.07 8.48
C LYS A 148 -5.78 -7.10 7.81
N ALA A 149 -5.71 -6.95 6.49
CA ALA A 149 -4.43 -6.93 5.78
C ALA A 149 -3.56 -5.71 6.17
N ALA A 150 -4.17 -4.55 6.42
CA ALA A 150 -3.42 -3.37 6.85
C ALA A 150 -2.94 -3.53 8.31
N LEU A 151 -3.81 -4.02 9.19
CA LEU A 151 -3.45 -4.33 10.57
C LEU A 151 -2.28 -5.31 10.65
N GLU A 152 -2.32 -6.38 9.86
CA GLU A 152 -1.24 -7.36 9.80
C GLU A 152 0.05 -6.76 9.23
N GLY A 153 -0.04 -5.98 8.14
CA GLY A 153 1.11 -5.33 7.54
C GLY A 153 1.82 -4.37 8.49
N PHE A 154 1.06 -3.58 9.26
CA PHE A 154 1.62 -2.57 10.18
C PHE A 154 1.85 -3.08 11.61
N LYS A 155 1.55 -4.35 11.92
CA LYS A 155 1.76 -4.94 13.25
C LYS A 155 3.21 -4.73 13.69
N ASP A 156 3.37 -4.05 14.83
CA ASP A 156 4.64 -3.80 15.51
C ASP A 156 5.70 -3.09 14.66
N VAL A 157 5.29 -2.41 13.58
CA VAL A 157 6.20 -1.59 12.76
C VAL A 157 6.59 -0.33 13.52
N LYS A 158 7.87 -0.28 13.92
CA LYS A 158 8.44 0.82 14.73
C LYS A 158 8.18 2.19 14.10
N GLY A 159 7.71 3.13 14.93
CA GLY A 159 7.43 4.50 14.51
C GLY A 159 6.11 4.67 13.75
N THR A 160 5.25 3.64 13.74
CA THR A 160 3.92 3.71 13.15
C THR A 160 2.85 3.30 14.16
N LYS A 161 1.65 3.89 14.02
CA LYS A 161 0.41 3.39 14.60
C LYS A 161 -0.61 3.22 13.49
N ILE A 162 -1.46 2.21 13.59
CA ILE A 162 -2.55 2.00 12.63
C ILE A 162 -3.90 2.02 13.32
N VAL A 163 -4.82 2.80 12.77
CA VAL A 163 -6.22 2.88 13.20
C VAL A 163 -7.11 2.46 12.04
N VAL A 164 -7.85 1.37 12.24
CA VAL A 164 -8.82 0.86 11.26
C VAL A 164 -10.23 1.23 11.67
N PHE A 165 -10.94 1.91 10.78
CA PHE A 165 -12.34 2.27 10.91
C PHE A 165 -13.19 1.33 10.06
N TYR A 166 -14.20 0.70 10.67
CA TYR A 166 -15.13 -0.18 9.96
C TYR A 166 -16.58 0.09 10.39
N PRO A 167 -17.59 -0.07 9.51
CA PRO A 167 -18.98 0.10 9.88
C PRO A 167 -19.43 -0.97 10.87
N LEU A 168 -20.01 -0.57 11.99
CA LEU A 168 -20.55 -1.48 13.00
C LEU A 168 -21.64 -2.34 12.38
N GLY A 169 -21.44 -3.66 12.35
CA GLY A 169 -22.35 -4.61 11.70
C GLY A 169 -22.30 -4.60 10.16
N GLY A 170 -21.41 -3.82 9.55
CA GLY A 170 -21.25 -3.72 8.09
C GLY A 170 -20.12 -4.57 7.51
N VAL A 171 -19.55 -5.49 8.30
CA VAL A 171 -18.54 -6.47 7.88
C VAL A 171 -18.95 -7.86 8.34
N SER A 172 -18.44 -8.93 7.71
CA SER A 172 -18.77 -10.29 8.16
C SER A 172 -18.21 -10.55 9.56
N LYS A 173 -18.81 -11.51 10.29
CA LYS A 173 -18.37 -11.83 11.65
C LYS A 173 -16.92 -12.31 11.70
N VAL A 174 -16.48 -13.04 10.68
CA VAL A 174 -15.08 -13.50 10.58
C VAL A 174 -14.13 -12.31 10.43
N GLN A 175 -14.43 -11.35 9.54
CA GLN A 175 -13.61 -10.16 9.36
C GLN A 175 -13.60 -9.26 10.61
N GLU A 176 -14.76 -9.09 11.26
CA GLU A 176 -14.86 -8.35 12.53
C GLU A 176 -13.95 -8.97 13.60
N LEU A 177 -14.02 -10.29 13.77
CA LEU A 177 -13.20 -11.02 14.74
C LEU A 177 -11.71 -10.89 14.40
N GLN A 178 -11.33 -11.10 13.13
CA GLN A 178 -9.95 -10.94 12.67
C GLN A 178 -9.37 -9.55 12.98
N MET A 179 -10.17 -8.49 12.84
CA MET A 179 -9.74 -7.13 13.18
C MET A 179 -9.70 -6.90 14.70
N THR A 180 -10.77 -7.25 15.41
CA THR A 180 -10.90 -6.96 16.85
C THR A 180 -10.01 -7.83 17.74
N SER A 181 -9.57 -9.00 17.24
CA SER A 181 -8.57 -9.85 17.89
C SER A 181 -7.15 -9.63 17.38
N GLN A 182 -6.90 -8.56 16.60
CA GLN A 182 -5.57 -8.26 16.10
C GLN A 182 -4.61 -7.99 17.27
N GLU A 183 -3.45 -8.65 17.22
CA GLU A 183 -2.33 -8.36 18.10
C GLU A 183 -1.44 -7.27 17.52
N GLY A 184 -0.70 -6.59 18.40
CA GLY A 184 0.29 -5.58 18.07
C GLY A 184 0.08 -4.33 18.89
N VAL A 185 1.13 -3.84 19.55
CA VAL A 185 1.03 -2.72 20.52
C VAL A 185 0.69 -1.38 19.86
N ASN A 186 0.79 -1.33 18.53
CA ASN A 186 0.54 -0.16 17.70
C ASN A 186 -0.74 -0.27 16.86
N THR A 187 -1.58 -1.29 17.08
CA THR A 187 -2.79 -1.56 16.30
C THR A 187 -4.05 -1.11 17.05
N PHE A 188 -4.95 -0.42 16.36
CA PHE A 188 -6.19 0.11 16.92
C PHE A 188 -7.34 -0.11 15.93
N VAL A 189 -8.51 -0.46 16.46
CA VAL A 189 -9.71 -0.71 15.65
C VAL A 189 -10.89 0.07 16.23
N CYS A 190 -11.62 0.77 15.37
CA CYS A 190 -12.74 1.63 15.73
C CYS A 190 -13.99 1.28 14.90
N ALA A 191 -15.04 0.82 15.58
CA ALA A 191 -16.33 0.62 14.95
C ALA A 191 -17.05 1.97 14.76
N VAL A 192 -17.50 2.25 13.54
CA VAL A 192 -18.23 3.46 13.16
C VAL A 192 -19.71 3.14 13.13
N LYS A 193 -20.53 3.93 13.85
CA LYS A 193 -21.99 3.85 13.74
C LYS A 193 -22.43 4.51 12.43
N GLY A 194 -22.55 3.72 11.38
CA GLY A 194 -22.83 4.18 10.02
C GLY A 194 -22.49 3.08 9.01
N ASN A 195 -22.36 3.46 7.74
CA ASN A 195 -21.95 2.57 6.66
C ASN A 195 -20.46 2.77 6.28
N PHE A 196 -19.99 2.02 5.27
CA PHE A 196 -18.60 2.11 4.81
C PHE A 196 -18.25 3.49 4.24
N ASP A 197 -19.18 4.13 3.52
CA ASP A 197 -18.96 5.46 2.95
C ASP A 197 -18.84 6.52 4.05
N ASP A 198 -19.56 6.39 5.17
CA ASP A 198 -19.40 7.24 6.34
C ASP A 198 -17.98 7.12 6.93
N ALA A 199 -17.48 5.88 7.10
CA ALA A 199 -16.14 5.63 7.59
C ALA A 199 -15.06 6.20 6.63
N GLN A 200 -15.22 5.98 5.32
CA GLN A 200 -14.31 6.49 4.31
C GLN A 200 -14.32 8.02 4.24
N THR A 201 -15.50 8.63 4.28
CA THR A 201 -15.69 10.08 4.30
C THR A 201 -15.09 10.69 5.56
N GLY A 202 -15.30 10.07 6.72
CA GLY A 202 -14.71 10.49 7.99
C GLY A 202 -13.18 10.52 7.93
N VAL A 203 -12.56 9.44 7.45
CA VAL A 203 -11.10 9.38 7.25
C VAL A 203 -10.61 10.47 6.29
N LYS A 204 -11.31 10.68 5.17
CA LYS A 204 -10.96 11.75 4.21
C LYS A 204 -11.06 13.15 4.83
N ASN A 205 -12.09 13.40 5.61
CA ASN A 205 -12.28 14.69 6.29
C ASN A 205 -11.17 14.96 7.31
N ILE A 206 -10.66 13.92 7.99
CA ILE A 206 -9.49 14.04 8.87
C ILE A 206 -8.27 14.50 8.05
N PHE A 207 -8.00 13.87 6.90
CA PHE A 207 -6.87 14.24 6.03
C PHE A 207 -6.95 15.67 5.49
N THR A 208 -8.15 16.18 5.21
CA THR A 208 -8.34 17.55 4.68
C THR A 208 -8.53 18.60 5.78
N ASN A 209 -8.48 18.22 7.06
CA ASN A 209 -8.61 19.17 8.16
C ASN A 209 -7.25 19.80 8.49
N GLU A 210 -7.00 21.00 7.96
CA GLU A 210 -5.74 21.74 8.16
C GLU A 210 -5.42 22.00 9.63
N SER A 211 -6.42 22.32 10.45
CA SER A 211 -6.22 22.61 11.88
C SER A 211 -5.75 21.38 12.65
N PHE A 212 -6.35 20.22 12.35
CA PHE A 212 -5.98 18.95 12.96
C PHE A 212 -4.62 18.47 12.47
N ASN A 213 -4.34 18.60 11.17
CA ASN A 213 -3.03 18.26 10.60
C ASN A 213 -1.92 19.11 11.21
N LYS A 214 -2.16 20.40 11.43
CA LYS A 214 -1.22 21.29 12.10
C LYS A 214 -0.97 20.86 13.55
N GLU A 215 -2.03 20.58 14.31
CA GLU A 215 -1.92 20.08 15.69
C GLU A 215 -1.11 18.77 15.76
N MET A 216 -1.37 17.85 14.83
CA MET A 216 -0.63 16.59 14.76
C MET A 216 0.84 16.82 14.42
N GLY A 217 1.14 17.72 13.47
CA GLY A 217 2.50 18.11 13.12
C GLY A 217 3.27 18.74 14.29
N GLU A 218 2.61 19.60 15.09
CA GLU A 218 3.19 20.18 16.32
C GLU A 218 3.54 19.11 17.37
N ARG A 219 2.83 17.96 17.35
CA ARG A 219 3.11 16.78 18.19
C ARG A 219 4.09 15.79 17.53
N ASN A 220 4.72 16.19 16.43
CA ASN A 220 5.61 15.36 15.62
C ASN A 220 4.94 14.06 15.11
N LYS A 221 3.68 14.18 14.68
CA LYS A 221 2.88 13.08 14.13
C LYS A 221 2.39 13.41 12.73
N PHE A 222 2.44 12.41 11.86
CA PHE A 222 2.08 12.56 10.45
C PHE A 222 0.96 11.59 10.11
N LEU A 223 -0.11 12.09 9.53
CA LEU A 223 -1.19 11.23 9.06
C LEU A 223 -0.82 10.64 7.70
N SER A 224 -1.13 9.36 7.51
CA SER A 224 -1.03 8.69 6.22
C SER A 224 -2.13 7.66 6.06
N SER A 225 -2.43 7.23 4.84
CA SER A 225 -3.47 6.24 4.56
C SER A 225 -2.90 4.94 4.02
N ALA A 226 -3.46 3.82 4.47
CA ALA A 226 -3.28 2.51 3.83
C ALA A 226 -4.52 2.11 2.98
N ASN A 227 -5.39 3.05 2.61
CA ASN A 227 -6.45 2.81 1.62
C ASN A 227 -5.90 2.72 0.19
N SER A 228 -6.72 2.27 -0.75
CA SER A 228 -6.36 2.07 -2.17
C SER A 228 -5.92 3.35 -2.90
N ILE A 229 -6.12 4.50 -2.28
CA ILE A 229 -5.68 5.80 -2.79
C ILE A 229 -4.15 6.01 -2.71
N ASN A 230 -3.46 5.26 -1.84
CA ASN A 230 -2.02 5.42 -1.66
C ASN A 230 -1.25 4.75 -2.81
N ILE A 231 -0.35 5.48 -3.45
CA ILE A 231 0.46 4.97 -4.56
C ILE A 231 1.36 3.79 -4.16
N GLY A 232 1.82 3.75 -2.90
CA GLY A 232 2.56 2.63 -2.32
C GLY A 232 1.74 1.35 -2.20
N ARG A 233 0.41 1.40 -2.42
CA ARG A 233 -0.42 0.21 -2.61
C ARG A 233 -0.65 -0.12 -4.06
N LEU A 234 -0.93 0.88 -4.90
CA LEU A 234 -1.25 0.67 -6.32
C LEU A 234 -0.04 0.11 -7.07
N VAL A 235 1.16 0.66 -6.85
CA VAL A 235 2.37 0.27 -7.61
C VAL A 235 2.74 -1.20 -7.41
N PRO A 236 2.80 -1.75 -6.19
CA PRO A 236 3.04 -3.19 -6.00
C PRO A 236 2.04 -4.09 -6.70
N GLN A 237 0.79 -3.66 -6.89
CA GLN A 237 -0.23 -4.43 -7.60
C GLN A 237 0.03 -4.51 -9.10
N VAL A 238 0.80 -3.57 -9.67
CA VAL A 238 1.21 -3.66 -11.07
C VAL A 238 2.13 -4.87 -11.29
N ALA A 239 2.94 -5.25 -10.29
CA ALA A 239 3.95 -6.31 -10.43
C ALA A 239 3.35 -7.68 -10.80
N TYR A 240 2.22 -8.07 -10.20
CA TYR A 240 1.62 -9.38 -10.51
C TYR A 240 1.05 -9.48 -11.93
N TYR A 241 0.73 -8.36 -12.59
CA TYR A 241 0.37 -8.38 -14.00
C TYR A 241 1.58 -8.71 -14.88
N PHE A 242 2.73 -8.09 -14.61
CA PHE A 242 3.98 -8.39 -15.30
C PHE A 242 4.46 -9.82 -15.01
N TYR A 243 4.30 -10.29 -13.77
CA TYR A 243 4.60 -11.67 -13.41
C TYR A 243 3.70 -12.66 -14.16
N SER A 244 2.38 -12.42 -14.18
CA SER A 244 1.43 -13.27 -14.90
C SER A 244 1.72 -13.29 -16.40
N TYR A 245 2.05 -12.13 -16.99
CA TYR A 245 2.50 -12.05 -18.38
C TYR A 245 3.76 -12.89 -18.62
N ALA A 246 4.79 -12.74 -17.78
CA ALA A 246 6.03 -13.49 -17.91
C ALA A 246 5.80 -15.01 -17.87
N ARG A 247 4.92 -15.48 -16.97
CA ARG A 247 4.51 -16.89 -16.88
C ARG A 247 3.73 -17.39 -18.10
N LEU A 248 2.98 -16.53 -18.79
CA LEU A 248 2.21 -16.91 -19.99
C LEU A 248 3.07 -17.06 -21.25
N VAL A 249 4.19 -16.36 -21.32
CA VAL A 249 5.05 -16.30 -22.51
C VAL A 249 6.35 -17.09 -22.37
N GLU A 250 6.52 -17.77 -21.24
CA GLU A 250 7.55 -18.81 -21.01
C GLU A 250 7.23 -20.09 -21.78
#